data_AF-A0A7R7WKA0-F1
#
_entry.id   AF-A0A7R7WKA0-F1
#
_cell.length_a   1.000
_cell.length_b   1.000
_cell.length_c   1.000
_cell.angle_alpha   90.00
_cell.angle_beta   90.00
_cell.angle_gamma   90.00
#
_symmetry.space_group_name_H-M   'P 1'
#
loop_
_entity.id
_entity.type
_entity.pdbx_description
1 polymer ?
#
loop_
_entity_poly.entity_id
_entity_poly.type
_entity_poly.pdbx_seq_one_letter_code
_entity_poly.pdbx_strand_id
1 'polypeptide(L)'
;MINDEDMKPQGPCNSDNPRDCYIDALIHHAKIAQIIGKISREVYSISNLPNEDRLAAVQRLCHDLHVWWASLPPHLGTVKPSTLIPSFRRQAIAMRLAYYHALMHVNRPFLLSEGAYEEVKKCITAAQNSLELLDRMAKDSTLFHSFWWTYYVIFCALSVVYVWEIQRTTRCIYGNDDQASSKLFDLAEKCHSHLKRASTSLSQNQRYSIILDELRSEAQRCRAAMESLQSQRPGLFHGAEGHVADISLSFPQDPESCFNTAFLQEGAVPGVLENLQFSDWQMLDSSAFLPLSDSNYVSPTDFPEVQ
;
A
#
# COMPACT_ATOMS: atom_id res chain seq x y z
N MET A 1 8.01 5.71 32.71
CA MET A 1 7.11 4.77 33.41
C MET A 1 7.92 3.61 33.95
N ILE A 2 7.36 2.80 34.84
CA ILE A 2 8.09 1.80 35.62
C ILE A 2 7.36 0.47 35.44
N ASN A 3 8.11 -0.62 35.23
CA ASN A 3 7.51 -1.96 35.14
C ASN A 3 7.02 -2.41 36.52
N ASP A 4 6.00 -3.27 36.57
CA ASP A 4 5.51 -3.84 37.85
C ASP A 4 6.61 -4.62 38.59
N GLU A 5 7.54 -5.24 37.86
CA GLU A 5 8.72 -5.93 38.41
C GLU A 5 9.70 -4.98 39.12
N ASP A 6 9.63 -3.69 38.82
CA ASP A 6 10.44 -2.62 39.41
C ASP A 6 9.71 -1.89 40.56
N MET A 7 8.47 -2.28 40.87
CA MET A 7 7.70 -1.73 41.99
C MET A 7 8.05 -2.48 43.28
N LYS A 8 8.59 -1.78 44.28
CA LYS A 8 8.90 -2.32 45.61
C LYS A 8 7.85 -1.89 46.63
N PRO A 9 7.75 -2.55 47.80
CA PRO A 9 6.83 -2.13 48.88
C PRO A 9 7.04 -0.70 49.36
N GLN A 10 8.22 -0.11 49.12
CA GLN A 10 8.59 1.26 49.48
C GLN A 10 8.31 2.28 48.36
N GLY A 11 7.68 1.86 47.27
CA GLY A 11 7.47 2.66 46.06
C GLY A 11 8.39 2.26 44.90
N PRO A 12 8.36 3.02 43.80
CA PRO A 12 9.15 2.72 42.61
C PRO A 12 10.65 2.70 42.92
N CYS A 13 11.36 1.69 42.40
CA CYS A 13 12.80 1.60 42.54
C CYS A 13 13.45 2.67 41.64
N ASN A 14 13.95 3.76 42.24
CA ASN A 14 14.73 4.77 41.53
C ASN A 14 16.12 4.18 41.19
N SER A 15 16.23 3.44 40.09
CA SER A 15 17.53 3.14 39.49
C SER A 15 17.96 4.31 38.61
N ASP A 16 19.20 4.78 38.76
CA ASP A 16 19.80 5.86 37.94
C ASP A 16 19.84 5.54 36.44
N ASN A 17 19.55 4.29 36.07
CA ASN A 17 19.33 3.86 34.70
C ASN A 17 17.90 3.26 34.61
N PRO A 18 16.90 3.99 34.07
CA PRO A 18 15.56 3.44 33.91
C PRO A 18 15.61 2.26 32.93
N ARG A 19 15.19 1.08 33.39
CA ARG A 19 15.06 -0.10 32.53
C ARG A 19 13.99 0.13 31.45
N ASP A 20 14.16 -0.50 30.30
CA ASP A 20 13.16 -0.48 29.23
C ASP A 20 11.78 -0.92 29.78
N CYS A 21 10.74 -0.11 29.53
CA CYS A 21 9.41 -0.32 30.09
C CYS A 21 8.46 -0.93 29.07
N TYR A 22 7.84 -2.06 29.40
CA TYR A 22 6.89 -2.75 28.50
C TYR A 22 5.67 -1.90 28.15
N ILE A 23 5.26 -1.00 29.05
CA ILE A 23 4.08 -0.17 28.85
C ILE A 23 4.33 0.93 27.81
N ASP A 24 5.59 1.31 27.55
CA ASP A 24 5.92 2.31 26.56
C ASP A 24 5.36 1.91 25.17
N ALA A 25 5.48 0.62 24.82
CA ALA A 25 4.93 0.11 23.55
C ALA A 25 3.41 0.29 23.45
N LEU A 26 2.67 0.08 24.54
CA LEU A 26 1.21 0.24 24.57
C LEU A 26 0.81 1.71 24.38
N ILE A 27 1.52 2.62 25.05
CA ILE A 27 1.27 4.06 24.94
C ILE A 27 1.55 4.55 23.52
N HIS A 28 2.67 4.14 22.94
CA HIS A 28 3.01 4.55 21.58
C HIS A 28 2.09 3.92 20.53
N HIS A 29 1.59 2.69 20.75
CA HIS A 29 0.52 2.12 19.94
C HIS A 29 -0.77 2.95 19.99
N ALA A 30 -1.20 3.37 21.18
CA ALA A 30 -2.39 4.22 21.33
C ALA A 30 -2.21 5.56 20.60
N LYS A 31 -1.02 6.19 20.73
CA LYS A 31 -0.71 7.45 20.03
C LYS A 31 -0.76 7.31 18.51
N ILE A 32 -0.15 6.28 17.93
CA ILE A 32 -0.21 6.11 16.47
C ILE A 32 -1.62 5.75 16.00
N ALA A 33 -2.38 4.95 16.77
CA ALA A 33 -3.78 4.67 16.45
C ALA A 33 -4.63 5.95 16.39
N GLN A 34 -4.36 6.92 17.27
CA GLN A 34 -5.01 8.24 17.20
C GLN A 34 -4.64 9.01 15.93
N ILE A 35 -3.37 8.96 15.49
CA ILE A 35 -2.94 9.58 14.23
C ILE A 35 -3.62 8.89 13.04
N ILE A 36 -3.66 7.56 13.01
CA ILE A 36 -4.37 6.79 11.97
C ILE A 36 -5.85 7.17 11.93
N GLY A 37 -6.51 7.29 13.09
CA GLY A 37 -7.89 7.74 13.16
C GLY A 37 -8.09 9.16 12.61
N LYS A 38 -7.12 10.07 12.80
CA LYS A 38 -7.13 11.41 12.16
C LYS A 38 -6.98 11.29 10.65
N ILE A 39 -6.08 10.43 10.16
CA ILE A 39 -5.92 10.17 8.72
C ILE A 39 -7.25 9.72 8.10
N SER A 40 -7.93 8.74 8.70
CA SER A 40 -9.21 8.26 8.18
C SER A 40 -10.28 9.36 8.14
N ARG A 41 -10.28 10.30 9.09
CA ARG A 41 -11.26 11.40 9.13
C ARG A 41 -10.90 12.58 8.24
N GLU A 42 -9.63 12.94 8.12
CA GLU A 42 -9.24 14.18 7.45
C GLU A 42 -8.82 13.94 6.00
N VAL A 43 -8.23 12.77 5.72
CA VAL A 43 -7.82 12.38 4.37
C VAL A 43 -8.95 11.64 3.68
N TYR A 44 -9.62 10.69 4.34
CA TYR A 44 -10.64 9.84 3.70
C TYR A 44 -12.09 10.25 3.94
N SER A 45 -12.37 11.42 4.53
CA SER A 45 -13.77 11.85 4.64
C SER A 45 -14.41 12.01 3.26
N ILE A 46 -15.66 11.58 3.18
CA ILE A 46 -16.57 11.65 2.01
C ILE A 46 -16.89 13.11 1.62
N SER A 47 -16.49 14.09 2.45
CA SER A 47 -16.62 15.51 2.12
C SER A 47 -15.78 15.89 0.89
N ASN A 48 -16.36 16.71 0.00
CA ASN A 48 -15.72 17.34 -1.16
C ASN A 48 -14.61 18.32 -0.73
N LEU A 49 -13.57 17.82 -0.09
CA LEU A 49 -12.40 18.61 0.29
C LEU A 49 -11.57 18.86 -0.98
N PRO A 50 -11.26 20.13 -1.32
CA PRO A 50 -10.33 20.45 -2.40
C PRO A 50 -9.01 19.69 -2.24
N ASN A 51 -8.37 19.35 -3.37
CA ASN A 51 -7.09 18.61 -3.35
C ASN A 51 -6.00 19.37 -2.59
N GLU A 52 -6.01 20.71 -2.60
CA GLU A 52 -5.05 21.54 -1.86
C GLU A 52 -5.19 21.39 -0.34
N ASP A 53 -6.43 21.48 0.17
CA ASP A 53 -6.73 21.28 1.59
C ASP A 53 -6.37 19.86 2.04
N ARG A 54 -6.60 18.88 1.14
CA ARG A 54 -6.23 17.49 1.38
C ARG A 54 -4.72 17.30 1.43
N LEU A 55 -3.98 17.95 0.53
CA LEU A 55 -2.52 17.93 0.52
C LEU A 55 -1.96 18.55 1.80
N ALA A 56 -2.52 19.68 2.24
CA ALA A 56 -2.14 20.31 3.51
C ALA A 56 -2.38 19.36 4.70
N ALA A 57 -3.53 18.68 4.74
CA ALA A 57 -3.83 17.68 5.78
C ALA A 57 -2.83 16.51 5.75
N VAL A 58 -2.52 15.97 4.57
CA VAL A 58 -1.53 14.89 4.40
C VAL A 58 -0.14 15.31 4.84
N GLN A 59 0.32 16.51 4.47
CA GLN A 59 1.62 17.03 4.88
C GLN A 59 1.70 17.19 6.40
N ARG A 60 0.66 17.75 7.04
CA ARG A 60 0.57 17.89 8.49
C ARG A 60 0.59 16.54 9.20
N LEU A 61 -0.20 15.58 8.73
CA LEU A 61 -0.26 14.24 9.31
C LEU A 61 1.02 13.44 9.08
N CYS A 62 1.69 13.62 7.94
CA CYS A 62 3.04 13.09 7.73
C CYS A 62 4.01 13.67 8.76
N HIS A 63 3.98 14.98 9.01
CA HIS A 63 4.81 15.59 10.05
C HIS A 63 4.53 14.99 11.44
N ASP A 64 3.25 14.86 11.82
CA ASP A 64 2.84 14.23 13.09
C ASP A 64 3.39 12.79 13.21
N LEU A 65 3.40 12.02 12.12
CA LEU A 65 3.98 10.67 12.10
C LEU A 65 5.50 10.69 12.33
N HIS A 66 6.24 11.59 11.69
CA HIS A 66 7.69 11.69 11.87
C HIS A 66 8.05 12.13 13.30
N VAL A 67 7.28 13.08 13.86
CA VAL A 67 7.43 13.51 15.27
C VAL A 67 7.15 12.35 16.21
N TRP A 68 6.08 11.59 15.98
CA TRP A 68 5.77 10.41 16.77
C TRP A 68 6.91 9.37 16.70
N TRP A 69 7.44 9.09 15.51
CA TRP A 69 8.55 8.17 15.31
C TRP A 69 9.81 8.60 16.06
N ALA A 70 10.16 9.88 15.97
CA ALA A 70 11.31 10.46 16.68
C ALA A 70 11.14 10.45 18.21
N SER A 71 9.89 10.42 18.70
CA SER A 71 9.58 10.37 20.13
C SER A 71 9.66 8.96 20.75
N LEU A 72 9.90 7.92 19.95
CA LEU A 72 9.95 6.54 20.45
C LEU A 72 11.17 6.34 21.38
N PRO A 73 10.99 5.64 22.52
CA PRO A 73 12.10 5.16 23.32
C PRO A 73 13.10 4.34 22.49
N PRO A 74 14.40 4.33 22.85
CA PRO A 74 15.44 3.66 22.07
C PRO A 74 15.13 2.20 21.72
N HIS A 75 14.62 1.41 22.68
CA HIS A 75 14.29 0.00 22.46
C HIS A 75 13.13 -0.23 21.45
N LEU A 76 12.31 0.78 21.20
CA LEU A 76 11.22 0.73 20.20
C LEU A 76 11.64 1.31 18.85
N GLY A 77 12.46 2.37 18.85
CA GLY A 77 12.82 3.14 17.65
C GLY A 77 14.21 2.84 17.11
N THR A 78 15.24 3.33 17.80
CA THR A 78 16.61 3.43 17.27
C THR A 78 17.41 2.14 17.38
N VAL A 79 17.13 1.30 18.38
CA VAL A 79 17.82 0.02 18.56
C VAL A 79 17.40 -0.98 17.48
N LYS A 80 18.38 -1.75 16.98
CA LYS A 80 18.16 -2.77 15.97
C LYS A 80 17.33 -3.93 16.55
N PRO A 81 16.18 -4.32 15.97
CA PRO A 81 15.33 -5.35 16.54
C PRO A 81 16.01 -6.70 16.77
N SER A 82 17.00 -7.05 15.95
CA SER A 82 17.74 -8.31 16.07
C SER A 82 18.60 -8.42 17.34
N THR A 83 18.87 -7.32 18.03
CA THR A 83 19.66 -7.31 19.28
C THR A 83 18.80 -7.29 20.54
N LEU A 84 17.47 -7.19 20.38
CA LEU A 84 16.52 -7.14 21.48
C LEU A 84 16.07 -8.54 21.89
N ILE A 85 15.69 -8.69 23.15
CA ILE A 85 14.97 -9.88 23.62
C ILE A 85 13.64 -10.04 22.85
N PRO A 86 13.07 -11.26 22.75
CA PRO A 86 11.94 -11.53 21.87
C PRO A 86 10.71 -10.62 22.08
N SER A 87 10.39 -10.24 23.31
CA SER A 87 9.28 -9.33 23.63
C SER A 87 9.50 -7.92 23.07
N PHE A 88 10.63 -7.29 23.39
CA PHE A 88 10.97 -5.97 22.86
C PHE A 88 11.21 -5.99 21.34
N ARG A 89 11.76 -7.08 20.80
CA ARG A 89 11.88 -7.28 19.35
C ARG A 89 10.51 -7.23 18.67
N ARG A 90 9.50 -7.93 19.21
CA ARG A 90 8.13 -7.89 18.67
C ARG A 90 7.54 -6.48 18.73
N GLN A 91 7.68 -5.79 19.87
CA GLN A 91 7.17 -4.43 20.03
C GLN A 91 7.83 -3.44 19.06
N ALA A 92 9.15 -3.49 18.93
CA ALA A 92 9.90 -2.64 18.01
C ALA A 92 9.52 -2.89 16.54
N ILE A 93 9.28 -4.15 16.15
CA ILE A 93 8.80 -4.50 14.79
C ILE A 93 7.37 -3.98 14.59
N ALA A 94 6.49 -4.15 15.56
CA ALA A 94 5.12 -3.64 15.50
C ALA A 94 5.08 -2.11 15.33
N MET A 95 5.95 -1.37 16.05
CA MET A 95 6.09 0.08 15.87
C MET A 95 6.52 0.46 14.45
N ARG A 96 7.54 -0.23 13.88
CA ARG A 96 7.98 0.01 12.50
C ARG A 96 6.87 -0.23 11.49
N LEU A 97 6.18 -1.36 11.63
CA LEU A 97 5.12 -1.73 10.71
C LEU A 97 3.97 -0.73 10.80
N ALA A 98 3.59 -0.30 12.01
CA ALA A 98 2.53 0.68 12.22
C ALA A 98 2.88 2.04 11.61
N TYR A 99 4.14 2.46 11.73
CA TYR A 99 4.67 3.67 11.09
C TYR A 99 4.52 3.62 9.56
N TYR A 100 5.03 2.55 8.94
CA TYR A 100 4.98 2.42 7.48
C TYR A 100 3.53 2.28 6.98
N HIS A 101 2.70 1.52 7.68
CA HIS A 101 1.27 1.44 7.38
C HIS A 101 0.60 2.81 7.40
N ALA A 102 0.85 3.62 8.44
CA ALA A 102 0.28 4.96 8.52
C ALA A 102 0.79 5.89 7.40
N LEU A 103 2.07 5.79 7.01
CA LEU A 103 2.63 6.54 5.88
C LEU A 103 2.02 6.12 4.54
N MET A 104 1.79 4.82 4.32
CA MET A 104 1.04 4.36 3.14
C MET A 104 -0.39 4.89 3.18
N HIS A 105 -1.07 4.73 4.31
CA HIS A 105 -2.47 5.12 4.46
C HIS A 105 -2.67 6.62 4.24
N VAL A 106 -1.78 7.48 4.72
CA VAL A 106 -1.93 8.94 4.52
C VAL A 106 -1.62 9.40 3.09
N ASN A 107 -0.70 8.74 2.38
CA ASN A 107 -0.22 9.21 1.07
C ASN A 107 -0.87 8.49 -0.13
N ARG A 108 -1.33 7.24 0.01
CA ARG A 108 -1.80 6.42 -1.12
C ARG A 108 -2.89 7.05 -2.00
N PRO A 109 -3.77 7.97 -1.53
CA PRO A 109 -4.73 8.55 -2.45
C PRO A 109 -4.12 9.38 -3.58
N PHE A 110 -2.92 9.94 -3.35
CA PHE A 110 -2.21 10.70 -4.36
C PHE A 110 -1.63 9.84 -5.49
N LEU A 111 -1.64 8.51 -5.37
CA LEU A 111 -1.33 7.60 -6.48
C LEU A 111 -2.26 7.81 -7.68
N LEU A 112 -3.47 8.31 -7.43
CA LEU A 112 -4.49 8.57 -8.42
C LEU A 112 -4.56 10.05 -8.84
N SER A 113 -3.73 10.93 -8.27
CA SER A 113 -3.69 12.36 -8.57
C SER A 113 -2.52 12.69 -9.48
N GLU A 114 -2.72 13.63 -10.40
CA GLU A 114 -1.63 14.26 -11.12
C GLU A 114 -0.91 15.27 -10.20
N GLY A 115 0.41 15.42 -10.36
CA GLY A 115 1.19 16.50 -9.73
C GLY A 115 1.71 16.28 -8.30
N ALA A 116 1.33 15.21 -7.59
CA ALA A 116 1.73 14.95 -6.20
C ALA A 116 2.92 13.97 -6.08
N TYR A 117 4.02 14.24 -6.80
CA TYR A 117 5.16 13.32 -6.92
C TYR A 117 5.81 12.96 -5.57
N GLU A 118 5.94 13.93 -4.66
CA GLU A 118 6.58 13.71 -3.36
C GLU A 118 5.72 12.81 -2.45
N GLU A 119 4.41 13.00 -2.44
CA GLU A 119 3.47 12.17 -1.67
C GLU A 119 3.45 10.74 -2.21
N VAL A 120 3.44 10.59 -3.53
CA VAL A 120 3.55 9.28 -4.18
C VAL A 120 4.87 8.61 -3.79
N LYS A 121 6.01 9.31 -3.88
CA LYS A 121 7.31 8.78 -3.50
C LYS A 121 7.35 8.34 -2.02
N LYS A 122 6.77 9.13 -1.11
CA LYS A 122 6.63 8.74 0.31
C LYS A 122 5.79 7.46 0.45
N CYS A 123 4.69 7.35 -0.30
CA CYS A 123 3.83 6.16 -0.30
C CYS A 123 4.57 4.91 -0.77
N ILE A 124 5.27 4.99 -1.90
CA ILE A 124 6.03 3.87 -2.49
C ILE A 124 7.18 3.45 -1.58
N THR A 125 7.90 4.43 -1.02
CA THR A 125 8.98 4.16 -0.06
C THR A 125 8.44 3.45 1.18
N ALA A 126 7.29 3.86 1.71
CA ALA A 126 6.64 3.20 2.84
C ALA A 126 6.17 1.78 2.52
N ALA A 127 5.63 1.55 1.32
CA ALA A 127 5.25 0.23 0.84
C ALA A 127 6.45 -0.70 0.70
N GLN A 128 7.53 -0.23 0.05
CA GLN A 128 8.77 -0.99 -0.05
C GLN A 128 9.32 -1.37 1.34
N ASN A 129 9.45 -0.40 2.25
CA ASN A 129 9.94 -0.65 3.60
C ASN A 129 9.06 -1.64 4.38
N SER A 130 7.74 -1.60 4.17
CA SER A 130 6.80 -2.56 4.74
C SER A 130 7.05 -3.96 4.20
N LEU A 131 7.08 -4.12 2.87
CA LEU A 131 7.29 -5.41 2.20
C LEU A 131 8.63 -6.02 2.56
N GLU A 132 9.71 -5.25 2.63
CA GLU A 132 11.01 -5.74 3.08
C GLU A 132 10.97 -6.24 4.52
N LEU A 133 10.25 -5.53 5.41
CA LEU A 133 10.08 -5.97 6.79
C LEU A 133 9.24 -7.26 6.86
N LEU A 134 8.18 -7.34 6.06
CA LEU A 134 7.27 -8.50 5.99
C LEU A 134 7.96 -9.73 5.39
N ASP A 135 8.80 -9.59 4.37
CA ASP A 135 9.64 -10.67 3.82
C ASP A 135 10.64 -11.18 4.86
N ARG A 136 11.28 -10.27 5.62
CA ARG A 136 12.15 -10.66 6.75
C ARG A 136 11.36 -11.39 7.84
N MET A 137 10.14 -10.95 8.14
CA MET A 137 9.27 -11.61 9.10
C MET A 137 8.80 -12.98 8.60
N ALA A 138 8.50 -13.14 7.31
CA ALA A 138 8.07 -14.42 6.73
C ALA A 138 9.16 -15.51 6.82
N LYS A 139 10.43 -15.10 6.85
CA LYS A 139 11.58 -15.98 7.10
C LYS A 139 11.72 -16.40 8.57
N ASP A 140 11.08 -15.67 9.49
CA ASP A 140 11.03 -15.96 10.93
C ASP A 140 9.60 -16.39 11.32
N SER A 141 9.34 -17.70 11.29
CA SER A 141 8.00 -18.29 11.46
C SER A 141 7.27 -17.86 12.73
N THR A 142 8.00 -17.40 13.76
CA THR A 142 7.43 -16.91 15.02
C THR A 142 6.84 -15.51 14.89
N LEU A 143 7.37 -14.65 14.03
CA LEU A 143 6.98 -13.24 13.94
C LEU A 143 5.85 -12.99 12.94
N PHE A 144 5.82 -13.73 11.84
CA PHE A 144 4.87 -13.47 10.75
C PHE A 144 3.40 -13.61 11.18
N HIS A 145 3.10 -14.63 12.00
CA HIS A 145 1.75 -14.89 12.51
C HIS A 145 1.47 -14.23 13.88
N SER A 146 2.44 -13.50 14.44
CA SER A 146 2.31 -12.89 15.78
C SER A 146 1.35 -11.70 15.83
N PHE A 147 1.03 -11.07 14.70
CA PHE A 147 0.16 -9.89 14.68
C PHE A 147 -1.07 -10.13 13.80
N TRP A 148 -2.24 -10.01 14.41
CA TRP A 148 -3.53 -10.21 13.75
C TRP A 148 -3.76 -9.27 12.56
N TRP A 149 -3.10 -8.11 12.54
CA TRP A 149 -3.23 -7.10 11.49
C TRP A 149 -2.15 -7.20 10.38
N THR A 150 -1.16 -8.10 10.50
CA THR A 150 -0.07 -8.25 9.50
C THR A 150 -0.61 -8.45 8.09
N TYR A 151 -1.62 -9.30 7.93
CA TYR A 151 -2.20 -9.59 6.61
C TYR A 151 -2.85 -8.38 5.96
N TYR A 152 -3.46 -7.51 6.77
CA TYR A 152 -4.02 -6.26 6.28
C TYR A 152 -2.91 -5.29 5.81
N VAL A 153 -1.76 -5.24 6.50
CA VAL A 153 -0.62 -4.44 6.02
C VAL A 153 -0.05 -4.98 4.74
N ILE A 154 0.09 -6.30 4.62
CA ILE A 154 0.53 -6.93 3.37
C ILE A 154 -0.43 -6.54 2.25
N PHE A 155 -1.75 -6.64 2.50
CA PHE A 155 -2.77 -6.21 1.56
C PHE A 155 -2.58 -4.74 1.13
N CYS A 156 -2.53 -3.80 2.09
CA CYS A 156 -2.35 -2.38 1.77
C CYS A 156 -1.04 -2.10 0.99
N ALA A 157 0.07 -2.74 1.37
CA ALA A 157 1.35 -2.53 0.71
C ALA A 157 1.35 -3.08 -0.73
N LEU A 158 0.79 -4.27 -0.95
CA LEU A 158 0.67 -4.85 -2.29
C LEU A 158 -0.29 -4.04 -3.17
N SER A 159 -1.43 -3.59 -2.64
CA SER A 159 -2.35 -2.71 -3.36
C SER A 159 -1.68 -1.41 -3.79
N VAL A 160 -0.86 -0.79 -2.92
CA VAL A 160 -0.07 0.41 -3.28
C VAL A 160 0.88 0.13 -4.44
N VAL A 161 1.63 -0.97 -4.40
CA VAL A 161 2.60 -1.30 -5.46
C VAL A 161 1.90 -1.59 -6.79
N TYR A 162 0.84 -2.41 -6.78
CA TYR A 162 0.12 -2.75 -8.01
C TYR A 162 -0.60 -1.54 -8.62
N VAL A 163 -1.29 -0.73 -7.81
CA VAL A 163 -1.93 0.49 -8.32
C VAL A 163 -0.89 1.46 -8.87
N TRP A 164 0.24 1.62 -8.20
CA TRP A 164 1.31 2.47 -8.71
C TRP A 164 1.86 2.01 -10.07
N GLU A 165 2.09 0.71 -10.27
CA GLU A 165 2.53 0.18 -11.56
C GLU A 165 1.49 0.43 -12.66
N ILE A 166 0.21 0.22 -12.37
CA ILE A 166 -0.89 0.50 -13.30
C ILE A 166 -0.89 1.99 -13.69
N GLN A 167 -0.85 2.88 -12.70
CA GLN A 167 -0.87 4.33 -12.94
C GLN A 167 0.37 4.83 -13.69
N ARG A 168 1.54 4.24 -13.42
CA ARG A 168 2.79 4.57 -14.12
C ARG A 168 2.69 4.29 -15.61
N THR A 169 2.11 3.15 -15.99
CA THR A 169 1.89 2.80 -17.40
C THR A 169 0.79 3.65 -18.03
N THR A 170 -0.37 3.78 -17.38
CA THR A 170 -1.54 4.44 -18.00
C THR A 170 -1.32 5.93 -18.22
N ARG A 171 -0.60 6.60 -17.31
CA ARG A 171 -0.51 8.06 -17.32
C ARG A 171 0.88 8.61 -17.64
N CYS A 172 1.90 7.77 -17.80
CA CYS A 172 3.30 8.18 -18.04
C CYS A 172 3.82 9.22 -17.00
N ILE A 173 3.25 9.25 -15.79
CA ILE A 173 3.47 10.32 -14.79
C ILE A 173 4.84 10.21 -14.10
N TYR A 174 5.43 9.01 -14.04
CA TYR A 174 6.63 8.76 -13.26
C TYR A 174 7.82 8.43 -14.17
N GLY A 175 8.95 9.10 -13.92
CA GLY A 175 10.18 8.94 -14.68
C GLY A 175 10.73 7.50 -14.69
N ASN A 176 11.59 7.25 -15.67
CA ASN A 176 11.96 5.92 -16.17
C ASN A 176 12.98 5.14 -15.31
N ASP A 177 12.86 5.14 -13.97
CA ASP A 177 13.67 4.26 -13.10
C ASP A 177 13.11 2.83 -13.10
N ASP A 178 13.20 2.19 -14.26
CA ASP A 178 12.67 0.85 -14.52
C ASP A 178 13.34 -0.21 -13.65
N GLN A 179 14.60 0.00 -13.25
CA GLN A 179 15.32 -0.94 -12.41
C GLN A 179 14.81 -0.97 -10.97
N ALA A 180 14.59 0.20 -10.35
CA ALA A 180 14.04 0.26 -9.00
C ALA A 180 12.59 -0.26 -8.97
N SER A 181 11.79 0.08 -9.98
CA SER A 181 10.42 -0.42 -10.15
C SER A 181 10.38 -1.95 -10.24
N SER A 182 11.26 -2.53 -11.07
CA SER A 182 11.35 -3.99 -11.23
C SER A 182 11.66 -4.69 -9.91
N LYS A 183 12.64 -4.18 -9.15
CA LYS A 183 13.01 -4.75 -7.84
C LYS A 183 11.87 -4.68 -6.83
N LEU A 184 11.12 -3.58 -6.83
CA LEU A 184 9.95 -3.41 -5.97
C LEU A 184 8.84 -4.40 -6.35
N PHE A 185 8.58 -4.57 -7.64
CA PHE A 185 7.60 -5.54 -8.12
C PHE A 185 7.98 -6.98 -7.74
N ASP A 186 9.24 -7.37 -7.92
CA ASP A 186 9.74 -8.69 -7.51
C ASP A 186 9.60 -8.93 -6.00
N LEU A 187 9.79 -7.90 -5.19
CA LEU A 187 9.57 -7.97 -3.74
C LEU A 187 8.08 -8.13 -3.41
N ALA A 188 7.20 -7.43 -4.13
CA ALA A 188 5.76 -7.58 -3.99
C ALA A 188 5.31 -9.01 -4.33
N GLU A 189 5.81 -9.60 -5.41
CA GLU A 189 5.50 -10.99 -5.81
C GLU A 189 5.88 -12.03 -4.74
N LYS A 190 7.04 -11.83 -4.08
CA LYS A 190 7.47 -12.68 -2.95
C LYS A 190 6.51 -12.56 -1.77
N CYS A 191 6.18 -11.33 -1.38
CA CYS A 191 5.26 -11.07 -0.26
C CYS A 191 3.83 -11.55 -0.54
N HIS A 192 3.37 -11.41 -1.79
CA HIS A 192 2.09 -11.93 -2.24
C HIS A 192 2.03 -13.46 -2.12
N SER A 193 3.12 -14.15 -2.47
CA SER A 193 3.24 -15.60 -2.27
C SER A 193 3.20 -15.99 -0.79
N HIS A 194 3.81 -15.19 0.09
CA HIS A 194 3.72 -15.40 1.55
C HIS A 194 2.29 -15.24 2.07
N LEU A 195 1.56 -14.22 1.61
CA LEU A 195 0.15 -14.02 1.93
C LEU A 195 -0.67 -15.22 1.48
N LYS A 196 -0.59 -15.61 0.20
CA LYS A 196 -1.38 -16.71 -0.38
C LYS A 196 -1.22 -18.03 0.37
N ARG A 197 0.01 -18.33 0.81
CA ARG A 197 0.31 -19.53 1.62
C ARG A 197 -0.32 -19.46 3.03
N ALA A 198 -0.41 -18.28 3.62
CA ALA A 198 -0.98 -18.07 4.94
C ALA A 198 -2.51 -17.88 4.93
N SER A 199 -3.08 -17.44 3.81
CA SER A 199 -4.51 -17.17 3.60
C SER A 199 -5.40 -18.41 3.59
N THR A 200 -4.85 -19.61 3.65
CA THR A 200 -5.60 -20.88 3.63
C THR A 200 -6.44 -21.14 4.88
N SER A 201 -6.21 -20.37 5.96
CA SER A 201 -6.78 -20.61 7.28
C SER A 201 -8.01 -19.76 7.64
N LEU A 202 -8.21 -18.60 7.00
CA LEU A 202 -9.25 -17.64 7.37
C LEU A 202 -9.92 -17.05 6.12
N SER A 203 -11.26 -16.99 6.13
CA SER A 203 -12.06 -16.47 5.01
C SER A 203 -11.73 -15.02 4.62
N GLN A 204 -11.36 -14.18 5.59
CA GLN A 204 -10.93 -12.80 5.33
C GLN A 204 -9.62 -12.72 4.54
N ASN A 205 -8.64 -13.58 4.87
CA ASN A 205 -7.37 -13.60 4.17
C ASN A 205 -7.51 -14.13 2.73
N GLN A 206 -8.53 -14.96 2.45
CA GLN A 206 -8.87 -15.38 1.10
C GLN A 206 -9.34 -14.20 0.24
N ARG A 207 -10.13 -13.27 0.81
CA ARG A 207 -10.58 -12.06 0.09
C ARG A 207 -9.42 -11.16 -0.30
N TYR A 208 -8.46 -10.96 0.61
CA TYR A 208 -7.24 -10.23 0.28
C TYR A 208 -6.54 -10.86 -0.92
N SER A 209 -6.39 -12.20 -0.94
CA SER A 209 -5.78 -12.90 -2.07
C SER A 209 -6.53 -12.70 -3.39
N ILE A 210 -7.87 -12.75 -3.38
CA ILE A 210 -8.69 -12.56 -4.60
C ILE A 210 -8.50 -11.16 -5.18
N ILE A 211 -8.70 -10.12 -4.35
CA ILE A 211 -8.57 -8.72 -4.76
C ILE A 211 -7.15 -8.44 -5.27
N LEU A 212 -6.14 -8.99 -4.59
CA LEU A 212 -4.75 -8.82 -5.00
C LEU A 212 -4.39 -9.61 -6.27
N ASP A 213 -4.96 -10.80 -6.48
CA ASP A 213 -4.76 -11.58 -7.70
C ASP A 213 -5.28 -10.80 -8.93
N GLU A 214 -6.40 -10.08 -8.79
CA GLU A 214 -6.94 -9.20 -9.83
C GLU A 214 -6.03 -7.98 -10.09
N LEU A 215 -5.69 -7.22 -9.05
CA LEU A 215 -4.79 -6.06 -9.16
C LEU A 215 -3.42 -6.44 -9.74
N ARG A 216 -2.89 -7.58 -9.32
CA ARG A 216 -1.63 -8.13 -9.82
C ARG A 216 -1.69 -8.43 -11.31
N SER A 217 -2.77 -9.07 -11.76
CA SER A 217 -2.96 -9.42 -13.17
C SER A 217 -3.03 -8.17 -14.05
N GLU A 218 -3.69 -7.12 -13.57
CA GLU A 218 -3.74 -5.82 -14.26
C GLU A 218 -2.35 -5.16 -14.32
N ALA A 219 -1.64 -5.10 -13.19
CA ALA A 219 -0.29 -4.53 -13.14
C ALA A 219 0.69 -5.25 -14.07
N GLN A 220 0.60 -6.59 -14.16
CA GLN A 220 1.41 -7.38 -15.10
C GLN A 220 1.09 -7.07 -16.56
N ARG A 221 -0.19 -6.90 -16.90
CA ARG A 221 -0.61 -6.52 -18.26
C ARG A 221 -0.07 -5.14 -18.64
N CYS A 222 -0.22 -4.16 -17.74
CA CYS A 222 0.31 -2.81 -17.92
C CYS A 222 1.83 -2.81 -18.11
N ARG A 223 2.56 -3.62 -17.34
CA ARG A 223 4.01 -3.75 -17.45
C ARG A 223 4.44 -4.35 -18.79
N ALA A 224 3.79 -5.43 -19.22
CA ALA A 224 4.07 -6.07 -20.51
C ALA A 224 3.77 -5.14 -21.71
N ALA A 225 2.70 -4.34 -21.62
CA ALA A 225 2.38 -3.33 -22.64
C ALA A 225 3.52 -2.31 -22.78
N MET A 226 4.06 -1.81 -21.66
CA MET A 226 5.19 -0.87 -21.67
C MET A 226 6.47 -1.48 -22.26
N GLU A 227 6.81 -2.73 -21.91
CA GLU A 227 7.98 -3.44 -22.46
C GLU A 227 7.88 -3.63 -23.99
N SER A 228 6.67 -3.89 -24.49
CA SER A 228 6.42 -4.01 -25.94
C SER A 228 6.59 -2.68 -26.69
N LEU A 229 6.13 -1.56 -26.10
CA LEU A 229 6.33 -0.22 -26.65
C LEU A 229 7.80 0.18 -26.68
N GLN A 230 8.58 -0.16 -25.65
CA GLN A 230 10.02 0.09 -25.61
C GLN A 230 10.77 -0.74 -26.68
N SER A 231 10.35 -1.99 -26.91
CA SER A 231 10.96 -2.87 -27.91
C SER A 231 10.69 -2.46 -29.36
N GLN A 232 9.61 -1.70 -29.62
CA GLN A 232 9.26 -1.18 -30.95
C GLN A 232 9.96 0.14 -31.32
N ARG A 233 10.92 0.62 -30.51
CA ARG A 233 11.78 1.77 -30.83
C ARG A 233 13.18 1.30 -31.30
N PRO A 234 13.36 0.71 -32.50
CA PRO A 234 14.69 0.40 -33.00
C PRO A 234 15.43 1.71 -33.30
N GLY A 235 16.65 1.81 -32.77
CA GLY A 235 17.50 2.99 -32.86
C GLY A 235 17.76 3.44 -34.30
N LEU A 236 17.32 4.65 -34.62
CA LEU A 236 17.69 5.35 -35.84
C LEU A 236 18.91 6.25 -35.58
N PHE A 237 20.09 5.67 -35.31
CA PHE A 237 21.36 6.41 -35.39
C PHE A 237 22.54 5.48 -35.69
N HIS A 238 22.79 5.22 -36.99
CA HIS A 238 24.14 5.33 -37.57
C HIS A 238 24.12 5.21 -39.11
N GLY A 239 24.50 6.29 -39.79
CA GLY A 239 25.29 6.24 -41.04
C GLY A 239 24.54 6.22 -42.38
N ALA A 240 24.18 7.40 -42.90
CA ALA A 240 24.34 7.71 -44.33
C ALA A 240 24.27 9.22 -44.54
N GLU A 241 25.39 9.80 -44.94
CA GLU A 241 25.48 11.18 -45.44
C GLU A 241 24.71 11.32 -46.77
N GLY A 242 23.97 12.42 -46.88
CA GLY A 242 23.61 13.05 -48.15
C GLY A 242 22.44 12.47 -48.94
N HIS A 243 21.25 13.09 -48.83
CA HIS A 243 20.67 13.87 -49.94
C HIS A 243 19.37 14.56 -49.47
N VAL A 244 19.19 15.81 -49.89
CA VAL A 244 17.99 16.61 -49.63
C VAL A 244 16.87 16.15 -50.57
N ALA A 245 15.71 15.80 -50.01
CA ALA A 245 14.45 15.84 -50.74
C ALA A 245 13.34 16.29 -49.79
N ASP A 246 12.76 17.43 -50.17
CA ASP A 246 11.63 18.11 -49.56
C ASP A 246 10.37 17.23 -49.65
N ILE A 247 9.81 16.84 -48.50
CA ILE A 247 8.46 16.28 -48.41
C ILE A 247 7.76 17.00 -47.27
N SER A 248 6.97 18.00 -47.64
CA SER A 248 5.93 18.62 -46.82
C SER A 248 5.03 17.53 -46.22
N LEU A 249 5.15 17.32 -44.91
CA LEU A 249 4.23 16.50 -44.13
C LEU A 249 3.21 17.43 -43.46
N SER A 250 2.01 17.44 -44.03
CA SER A 250 0.83 18.06 -43.44
C SER A 250 0.57 17.47 -42.06
N PHE A 251 0.52 18.31 -41.04
CA PHE A 251 0.01 17.95 -39.71
C PHE A 251 -1.46 17.57 -39.82
N PRO A 252 -1.90 16.39 -39.34
CA PRO A 252 -3.29 16.21 -38.97
C PRO A 252 -3.53 16.94 -37.64
N GLN A 253 -4.26 18.04 -37.70
CA GLN A 253 -4.99 18.58 -36.55
C GLN A 253 -6.17 17.63 -36.28
N ASP A 254 -6.04 16.74 -35.29
CA ASP A 254 -7.15 16.24 -34.46
C ASP A 254 -6.63 15.16 -33.47
N PRO A 255 -6.68 15.38 -32.15
CA PRO A 255 -6.17 14.41 -31.17
C PRO A 255 -7.13 13.26 -30.79
N GLU A 256 -8.35 13.17 -31.35
CA GLU A 256 -9.41 12.32 -30.76
C GLU A 256 -9.72 10.99 -31.48
N SER A 257 -9.01 10.59 -32.53
CA SER A 257 -9.51 9.51 -33.41
C SER A 257 -8.83 8.13 -33.32
N CYS A 258 -7.86 7.86 -32.43
CA CYS A 258 -7.07 6.62 -32.54
C CYS A 258 -7.16 5.60 -31.38
N PHE A 259 -8.20 5.63 -30.54
CA PHE A 259 -8.31 4.68 -29.41
C PHE A 259 -9.50 3.72 -29.42
N ASN A 260 -10.38 3.75 -30.42
CA ASN A 260 -11.56 2.90 -30.42
C ASN A 260 -11.55 1.86 -31.55
N THR A 261 -10.71 0.82 -31.42
CA THR A 261 -11.01 -0.47 -32.05
C THR A 261 -10.27 -1.62 -31.37
N ALA A 262 -10.84 -2.19 -30.30
CA ALA A 262 -10.55 -3.57 -29.89
C ALA A 262 -11.71 -4.20 -29.10
N PHE A 263 -12.48 -5.02 -29.81
CA PHE A 263 -13.11 -6.27 -29.37
C PHE A 263 -14.08 -6.29 -28.17
N LEU A 264 -15.36 -6.43 -28.51
CA LEU A 264 -16.39 -7.05 -27.69
C LEU A 264 -15.97 -8.49 -27.31
N GLN A 265 -15.71 -8.73 -26.03
CA GLN A 265 -15.84 -10.06 -25.45
C GLN A 265 -16.38 -9.97 -24.01
N GLU A 266 -17.54 -10.59 -23.82
CA GLU A 266 -18.26 -10.76 -22.56
C GLU A 266 -17.35 -11.26 -21.43
N GLY A 267 -17.47 -10.60 -20.26
CA GLY A 267 -16.88 -11.05 -19.00
C GLY A 267 -15.70 -10.24 -18.48
N ALA A 268 -15.30 -9.15 -19.15
CA ALA A 268 -14.22 -8.30 -18.68
C ALA A 268 -14.74 -7.17 -17.77
N VAL A 269 -13.93 -6.80 -16.80
CA VAL A 269 -14.05 -5.56 -16.00
C VAL A 269 -12.98 -4.56 -16.49
N PRO A 270 -13.03 -4.00 -17.72
CA PRO A 270 -12.03 -3.00 -18.09
C PRO A 270 -12.30 -1.62 -17.46
N GLY A 271 -13.50 -1.37 -16.94
CA GLY A 271 -13.92 -0.01 -16.55
C GLY A 271 -13.69 0.42 -15.10
N VAL A 272 -13.43 -0.52 -14.17
CA VAL A 272 -13.37 -0.19 -12.72
C VAL A 272 -12.02 0.41 -12.32
N LEU A 273 -10.93 0.02 -12.99
CA LEU A 273 -9.58 0.50 -12.70
C LEU A 273 -9.20 1.78 -13.46
N GLU A 274 -9.77 2.01 -14.64
CA GLU A 274 -9.50 3.20 -15.46
C GLU A 274 -10.07 4.48 -14.84
N ASN A 275 -11.10 4.36 -13.98
CA ASN A 275 -11.78 5.48 -13.33
C ASN A 275 -11.56 5.55 -11.81
N LEU A 276 -10.49 4.92 -11.28
CA LEU A 276 -10.19 4.96 -9.85
C LEU A 276 -10.08 6.41 -9.33
N GLN A 277 -11.09 6.84 -8.59
CA GLN A 277 -11.16 8.11 -7.87
C GLN A 277 -10.67 7.96 -6.43
N PHE A 278 -10.45 9.10 -5.77
CA PHE A 278 -10.00 9.17 -4.38
C PHE A 278 -10.82 8.29 -3.42
N SER A 279 -12.14 8.24 -3.60
CA SER A 279 -13.09 7.41 -2.83
C SER A 279 -12.82 5.91 -2.91
N ASP A 280 -12.14 5.48 -3.96
CA ASP A 280 -12.07 4.07 -4.32
C ASP A 280 -11.04 3.33 -3.48
N TRP A 281 -10.11 4.05 -2.84
CA TRP A 281 -9.25 3.48 -1.80
C TRP A 281 -10.02 3.07 -0.55
N GLN A 282 -11.03 3.86 -0.16
CA GLN A 282 -11.89 3.50 0.97
C GLN A 282 -12.82 2.34 0.59
N MET A 283 -13.30 2.30 -0.66
CA MET A 283 -14.08 1.17 -1.17
C MET A 283 -13.24 -0.10 -1.27
N LEU A 284 -12.00 -0.02 -1.75
CA LEU A 284 -11.05 -1.14 -1.83
C LEU A 284 -10.74 -1.71 -0.43
N ASP A 285 -10.57 -0.85 0.56
CA ASP A 285 -10.42 -1.31 1.94
C ASP A 285 -11.72 -1.95 2.46
N SER A 286 -12.88 -1.36 2.17
CA SER A 286 -14.17 -1.85 2.64
C SER A 286 -14.55 -3.20 2.02
N SER A 287 -14.23 -3.43 0.74
CA SER A 287 -14.49 -4.71 0.05
C SER A 287 -13.71 -5.86 0.66
N ALA A 288 -12.60 -5.56 1.32
CA ALA A 288 -11.81 -6.52 2.08
C ALA A 288 -12.58 -7.06 3.32
N PHE A 289 -13.62 -6.35 3.80
CA PHE A 289 -14.41 -6.71 4.99
C PHE A 289 -15.87 -7.09 4.69
N LEU A 290 -16.45 -6.71 3.54
CA LEU A 290 -17.85 -6.99 3.19
C LEU A 290 -18.13 -8.48 2.91
N PRO A 291 -19.30 -9.03 3.30
CA PRO A 291 -19.67 -10.42 2.99
C PRO A 291 -19.54 -10.71 1.50
N LEU A 292 -18.91 -11.84 1.14
CA LEU A 292 -19.06 -12.39 -0.21
C LEU A 292 -20.54 -12.71 -0.37
N SER A 293 -21.17 -12.23 -1.43
CA SER A 293 -22.49 -12.72 -1.81
C SER A 293 -22.33 -14.21 -2.08
N ASP A 294 -22.72 -15.05 -1.13
CA ASP A 294 -22.84 -16.48 -1.37
C ASP A 294 -23.87 -16.64 -2.48
N SER A 295 -23.42 -17.14 -3.64
CA SER A 295 -24.31 -17.59 -4.72
C SER A 295 -25.23 -18.74 -4.29
N ASN A 296 -25.14 -19.18 -3.03
CA ASN A 296 -25.96 -20.20 -2.39
C ASN A 296 -26.91 -19.63 -1.32
N TYR A 297 -27.11 -18.31 -1.24
CA TYR A 297 -28.12 -17.76 -0.35
C TYR A 297 -29.52 -18.03 -0.92
N VAL A 298 -30.08 -19.19 -0.58
CA VAL A 298 -31.51 -19.46 -0.74
C VAL A 298 -32.23 -18.54 0.24
N SER A 299 -32.96 -17.55 -0.28
CA SER A 299 -33.91 -16.77 0.50
C SER A 299 -34.79 -17.72 1.32
N PRO A 300 -35.06 -17.43 2.61
CA PRO A 300 -36.07 -18.18 3.33
C PRO A 300 -37.40 -18.01 2.60
N THR A 301 -37.84 -19.09 1.96
CA THR A 301 -39.16 -19.17 1.34
C THR A 301 -40.23 -18.88 2.37
N ASP A 302 -41.20 -18.06 1.96
CA ASP A 302 -42.39 -17.66 2.69
C ASP A 302 -42.99 -18.79 3.54
N PHE A 303 -43.29 -18.48 4.80
CA PHE A 303 -44.15 -19.33 5.62
C PHE A 303 -45.56 -19.31 5.03
N PRO A 304 -46.23 -20.46 4.85
CA PRO A 304 -47.61 -20.48 4.42
C PRO A 304 -48.51 -19.91 5.52
N GLU A 305 -49.40 -18.98 5.15
CA GLU A 305 -50.51 -18.52 5.97
C GLU A 305 -51.33 -19.73 6.44
N VAL A 306 -51.49 -19.86 7.75
CA VAL A 306 -52.45 -20.79 8.35
C VAL A 306 -53.82 -20.10 8.30
N GLN A 307 -54.75 -20.70 7.54
CA GLN A 307 -56.18 -20.39 7.59
C GLN A 307 -56.81 -20.90 8.90
#